data_AF-A0A8J2NVZ5-F1
#
_entry.id   AF-A0A8J2NVZ5-F1
#
_cell.length_a   1.000
_cell.length_b   1.000
_cell.length_c   1.000
_cell.angle_alpha   90.00
_cell.angle_beta   90.00
_cell.angle_gamma   90.00
#
_symmetry.space_group_name_H-M   'P 1'
#
loop_
_entity.id
_entity.type
_entity.pdbx_description
1 polymer ?
#
loop_
_entity_poly.entity_id
_entity_poly.type
_entity_poly.pdbx_seq_one_letter_code
_entity_poly.pdbx_strand_id
1 'polypeptide(L)'
;MRGLCWWCWCVSVLLLMGAPQVRVRSGVRAQAVGLTNQRNLPPQHPNTHSSLSSTAVSSTVASMTMTSGHWSTGEVMGNETTSTTPAIPTVVHKSVYSVFQMIVIAWVAGCLGLLTVVGNILVMVSFKIDKQLQTISNYFLFSLAVADFIIGLISMPLFTVYLLMGHWPFGPTICDAWLALDYLASNASVLNLLIISFDRYFSVTRPLTYRARRTTRRAAVMISSAWGISLILWPPWIYAWPYIEGGRTVPDHECYIQFIVTNQWVTFGTAIAAFYVPVSIMLVLYWQIWQETEKRQRDLSQLQAGKKDSSRRSNSR
;
A
#
# COMPACT_ATOMS: atom_id res chain seq x y z
N MET A 1 1.00 -18.10 13.11
CA MET A 1 1.83 -17.56 11.99
C MET A 1 1.10 -17.45 10.66
N ARG A 2 -0.05 -18.12 10.44
CA ARG A 2 -0.78 -18.06 9.16
C ARG A 2 -1.55 -16.75 8.91
N GLY A 3 -1.89 -15.97 9.95
CA GLY A 3 -2.66 -14.72 9.80
C GLY A 3 -1.83 -13.48 9.44
N LEU A 4 -0.67 -13.26 10.06
CA LEU A 4 0.10 -12.02 9.90
C LEU A 4 0.81 -11.88 8.55
N CYS A 5 1.25 -12.99 7.96
CA CYS A 5 1.81 -12.96 6.61
C CYS A 5 0.72 -12.62 5.59
N TRP A 6 -0.50 -13.12 5.79
CA TRP A 6 -1.64 -12.80 4.94
C TRP A 6 -2.07 -11.35 5.08
N TRP A 7 -1.99 -10.75 6.26
CA TRP A 7 -2.40 -9.36 6.52
C TRP A 7 -1.36 -8.33 6.05
N CYS A 8 -0.06 -8.57 6.27
CA CYS A 8 0.98 -7.71 5.73
C CYS A 8 1.02 -7.82 4.20
N TRP A 9 0.74 -9.01 3.64
CA TRP A 9 0.57 -9.20 2.21
C TRP A 9 -0.74 -8.60 1.72
N CYS A 10 -1.86 -8.68 2.44
CA CYS A 10 -3.12 -8.00 2.09
C CYS A 10 -2.97 -6.50 2.14
N VAL A 11 -2.36 -5.90 3.17
CA VAL A 11 -2.16 -4.46 3.26
C VAL A 11 -1.12 -3.99 2.24
N SER A 12 -0.02 -4.72 2.03
CA SER A 12 0.95 -4.38 0.96
C SER A 12 0.36 -4.56 -0.43
N VAL A 13 -0.43 -5.62 -0.66
CA VAL A 13 -1.11 -5.87 -1.93
C VAL A 13 -2.31 -4.95 -2.10
N LEU A 14 -3.05 -4.56 -1.07
CA LEU A 14 -4.12 -3.55 -1.16
C LEU A 14 -3.56 -2.12 -1.23
N LEU A 15 -2.37 -1.83 -0.72
CA LEU A 15 -1.70 -0.54 -0.95
C LEU A 15 -1.06 -0.51 -2.35
N LEU A 16 -0.54 -1.64 -2.86
CA LEU A 16 -0.02 -1.77 -4.22
C LEU A 16 -1.12 -1.90 -5.29
N MET A 17 -2.29 -2.46 -4.94
CA MET A 17 -3.45 -2.64 -5.84
C MET A 17 -4.54 -1.58 -5.62
N GLY A 18 -4.53 -0.88 -4.47
CA GLY A 18 -5.43 0.22 -4.13
C GLY A 18 -4.88 1.59 -4.50
N ALA A 19 -3.70 1.66 -5.12
CA ALA A 19 -3.50 2.67 -6.16
C ALA A 19 -4.40 2.23 -7.33
N PRO A 20 -5.57 2.84 -7.56
CA PRO A 20 -6.15 2.71 -8.88
C PRO A 20 -5.04 3.12 -9.84
N GLN A 21 -4.65 2.21 -10.73
CA GLN A 21 -3.97 2.58 -11.96
C GLN A 21 -4.99 3.45 -12.70
N VAL A 22 -5.10 4.72 -12.30
CA VAL A 22 -5.71 5.78 -13.08
C VAL A 22 -4.77 5.89 -14.26
N ARG A 23 -5.05 5.04 -15.25
CA ARG A 23 -4.58 5.21 -16.60
C ARG A 23 -5.17 6.53 -17.04
N VAL A 24 -4.42 7.61 -16.82
CA VAL A 24 -4.64 8.89 -17.45
C VAL A 24 -4.49 8.62 -18.94
N ARG A 25 -5.60 8.30 -19.60
CA ARG A 25 -5.70 8.37 -21.04
C ARG A 25 -5.66 9.86 -21.34
N SER A 26 -4.45 10.38 -21.54
CA SER A 26 -4.20 11.74 -21.99
C SER A 26 -4.81 11.92 -23.38
N GLY A 27 -6.09 12.23 -23.43
CA GLY A 27 -6.79 12.76 -24.59
C GLY A 27 -6.70 14.28 -24.58
N VAL A 28 -5.51 14.84 -24.76
CA VAL A 28 -5.36 16.27 -25.07
C VAL A 28 -5.30 16.39 -26.57
N ARG A 29 -6.48 16.57 -27.18
CA ARG A 29 -6.60 17.12 -28.53
C ARG A 29 -6.27 18.60 -28.40
N ALA A 30 -5.08 18.99 -28.83
CA ALA A 30 -4.67 20.39 -28.87
C ALA A 30 -5.59 21.17 -29.82
N GLN A 31 -6.48 21.99 -29.27
CA GLN A 31 -7.08 23.12 -29.98
C GLN A 31 -6.14 24.31 -29.81
N ALA A 32 -5.40 24.63 -30.88
CA ALA A 32 -4.59 25.84 -30.95
C ALA A 32 -5.53 27.04 -31.18
N VAL A 33 -5.75 27.83 -30.14
CA VAL A 33 -6.33 29.18 -30.21
C VAL A 33 -5.22 30.13 -30.64
N GLY A 34 -5.49 30.90 -31.70
CA GLY A 34 -4.55 31.84 -32.29
C GLY A 34 -4.26 33.04 -31.38
N LEU A 35 -3.00 33.44 -31.37
CA LEU A 35 -2.57 34.78 -30.99
C LEU A 35 -1.57 35.29 -32.03
N THR A 36 -2.02 36.28 -32.77
CA THR A 36 -1.25 37.22 -33.57
C THR A 36 -0.34 38.06 -32.67
N ASN A 37 0.97 38.13 -32.95
CA ASN A 37 1.64 39.43 -33.18
C ASN A 37 3.07 39.28 -33.74
N GLN A 38 3.45 40.27 -34.55
CA GLN A 38 4.58 40.39 -35.45
C GLN A 38 5.98 40.47 -34.80
N ARG A 39 7.00 40.00 -35.53
CA ARG A 39 8.25 40.77 -35.77
C ARG A 39 9.00 40.29 -37.03
N ASN A 40 9.64 41.26 -37.68
CA ASN A 40 10.07 41.36 -39.08
C ASN A 40 11.36 40.59 -39.50
N LEU A 41 11.50 40.47 -40.84
CA LEU A 41 12.69 40.40 -41.74
C LEU A 41 13.08 39.03 -42.41
N PRO A 42 13.62 39.06 -43.66
CA PRO A 42 13.29 38.15 -44.76
C PRO A 42 14.54 37.41 -45.34
N PRO A 43 14.59 37.01 -46.63
CA PRO A 43 14.11 35.76 -47.21
C PRO A 43 15.27 34.85 -47.68
N GLN A 44 15.11 33.52 -47.67
CA GLN A 44 15.96 32.63 -48.50
C GLN A 44 15.17 31.43 -49.04
N HIS A 45 14.92 31.44 -50.35
CA HIS A 45 14.78 30.25 -51.22
C HIS A 45 16.19 29.64 -51.43
N PRO A 46 16.40 28.40 -51.97
CA PRO A 46 15.50 27.63 -52.81
C PRO A 46 15.56 26.06 -52.64
N ASN A 47 14.85 25.37 -53.55
CA ASN A 47 15.12 24.02 -54.08
C ASN A 47 14.47 22.78 -53.42
N THR A 48 13.34 22.41 -54.04
CA THR A 48 13.03 21.09 -54.63
C THR A 48 14.13 20.02 -54.61
N HIS A 49 13.78 18.80 -54.20
CA HIS A 49 14.01 17.56 -54.97
C HIS A 49 13.13 16.41 -54.41
N SER A 50 12.33 15.82 -55.32
CA SER A 50 12.06 14.37 -55.54
C SER A 50 12.11 13.41 -54.33
N SER A 51 11.24 12.42 -54.12
CA SER A 51 10.24 11.72 -54.93
C SER A 51 9.91 10.43 -54.17
N LEU A 52 8.65 9.96 -54.20
CA LEU A 52 8.22 8.58 -54.50
C LEU A 52 6.83 8.32 -53.90
N SER A 53 5.84 8.21 -54.81
CA SER A 53 4.85 7.13 -54.96
C SER A 53 4.27 6.49 -53.68
N SER A 54 2.95 6.32 -53.58
CA SER A 54 2.20 5.43 -54.49
C SER A 54 0.68 5.65 -54.41
N THR A 55 0.03 5.62 -55.58
CA THR A 55 -1.30 5.05 -55.91
C THR A 55 -2.52 5.55 -55.11
N ALA A 56 -3.44 6.34 -55.70
CA ALA A 56 -4.53 5.95 -56.63
C ALA A 56 -5.33 4.75 -56.08
N VAL A 57 -6.67 4.77 -55.95
CA VAL A 57 -7.62 4.92 -57.07
C VAL A 57 -8.99 5.45 -56.58
N SER A 58 -9.56 6.33 -57.40
CA SER A 58 -10.92 6.85 -57.39
C SER A 58 -12.00 5.78 -57.61
N SER A 59 -13.24 6.09 -57.19
CA SER A 59 -14.42 5.91 -58.06
C SER A 59 -15.56 6.86 -57.66
N THR A 60 -15.62 7.96 -58.41
CA THR A 60 -16.80 8.62 -59.00
C THR A 60 -17.94 7.64 -59.35
N VAL A 61 -19.23 7.96 -59.53
CA VAL A 61 -20.00 9.20 -59.75
C VAL A 61 -21.50 8.83 -59.76
N ALA A 62 -22.33 9.87 -59.70
CA ALA A 62 -23.61 10.06 -60.40
C ALA A 62 -24.89 9.80 -59.60
N SER A 63 -26.00 10.52 -59.77
CA SER A 63 -26.35 11.86 -60.31
C SER A 63 -27.89 11.90 -60.24
N MET A 64 -28.46 13.05 -59.84
CA MET A 64 -29.76 13.64 -60.27
C MET A 64 -31.05 12.78 -60.10
N THR A 65 -32.21 13.29 -59.63
CA THR A 65 -33.01 14.38 -60.23
C THR A 65 -34.26 14.70 -59.34
N MET A 66 -34.57 16.01 -59.15
CA MET A 66 -35.86 16.78 -59.08
C MET A 66 -37.13 16.15 -58.42
N THR A 67 -38.02 16.83 -57.69
CA THR A 67 -38.74 18.12 -57.92
C THR A 67 -39.40 18.65 -56.61
N SER A 68 -39.33 19.98 -56.37
CA SER A 68 -40.42 20.97 -56.29
C SER A 68 -41.03 21.28 -54.91
N GLY A 69 -41.06 22.57 -54.56
CA GLY A 69 -41.93 23.14 -53.52
C GLY A 69 -41.33 24.35 -52.80
N HIS A 70 -41.53 25.54 -53.35
CA HIS A 70 -41.08 26.84 -52.83
C HIS A 70 -42.26 27.59 -52.22
N TRP A 71 -42.18 28.05 -50.97
CA TRP A 71 -42.94 29.19 -50.43
C TRP A 71 -42.15 29.87 -49.29
N SER A 72 -42.01 31.20 -49.40
CA SER A 72 -41.29 32.07 -48.45
C SER A 72 -42.24 32.98 -47.68
N THR A 73 -41.71 33.51 -46.56
CA THR A 73 -42.01 34.76 -45.83
C THR A 73 -42.86 34.70 -44.54
N GLY A 74 -42.32 35.34 -43.49
CA GLY A 74 -42.96 35.67 -42.22
C GLY A 74 -41.98 35.89 -41.07
N GLU A 75 -41.38 37.09 -40.96
CA GLU A 75 -40.65 37.58 -39.76
C GLU A 75 -41.61 37.85 -38.60
N VAL A 76 -41.27 37.49 -37.34
CA VAL A 76 -41.52 38.30 -36.11
C VAL A 76 -40.50 37.93 -35.01
N MET A 77 -39.97 38.99 -34.39
CA MET A 77 -39.01 39.10 -33.29
C MET A 77 -39.53 38.57 -31.93
N GLY A 78 -38.71 37.81 -31.21
CA GLY A 78 -38.96 37.38 -29.83
C GLY A 78 -37.67 37.39 -29.01
N ASN A 79 -37.62 38.24 -27.99
CA ASN A 79 -36.48 38.48 -27.09
C ASN A 79 -36.69 37.66 -25.81
N GLU A 80 -35.84 36.66 -25.53
CA GLU A 80 -35.77 36.01 -24.23
C GLU A 80 -34.34 36.05 -23.69
N THR A 81 -34.11 37.05 -22.84
CA THR A 81 -33.07 37.05 -21.80
C THR A 81 -33.26 35.84 -20.89
N THR A 82 -32.49 34.77 -21.10
CA THR A 82 -32.28 33.75 -20.08
C THR A 82 -30.90 33.92 -19.47
N SER A 83 -30.89 34.55 -18.31
CA SER A 83 -29.76 34.68 -17.40
C SER A 83 -29.08 33.32 -17.22
N THR A 84 -27.89 33.15 -17.81
CA THR A 84 -27.06 31.96 -17.60
C THR A 84 -26.37 32.09 -16.25
N THR A 85 -27.03 31.67 -15.17
CA THR A 85 -26.32 31.28 -13.95
C THR A 85 -25.43 30.09 -14.28
N PRO A 86 -24.10 30.16 -14.06
CA PRO A 86 -23.25 29.00 -14.27
C PRO A 86 -23.66 27.91 -13.28
N ALA A 87 -24.19 26.81 -13.80
CA ALA A 87 -24.44 25.61 -13.02
C ALA A 87 -23.12 25.17 -12.38
N ILE A 88 -23.08 25.14 -11.05
CA ILE A 88 -21.98 24.53 -10.31
C ILE A 88 -21.90 23.07 -10.79
N PRO A 89 -20.77 22.61 -11.35
CA PRO A 89 -20.62 21.20 -11.67
C PRO A 89 -20.58 20.45 -10.34
N THR A 90 -21.70 19.83 -9.97
CA THR A 90 -21.73 18.81 -8.93
C THR A 90 -20.81 17.69 -9.41
N VAL A 91 -19.62 17.58 -8.81
CA VAL A 91 -18.72 16.46 -9.02
C VAL A 91 -19.43 15.23 -8.47
N VAL A 92 -20.17 14.53 -9.34
CA VAL A 92 -20.77 13.25 -9.02
C VAL A 92 -19.63 12.24 -8.96
N HIS A 93 -19.09 12.03 -7.76
CA HIS A 93 -18.19 10.91 -7.49
C HIS A 93 -18.96 9.61 -7.73
N LYS A 94 -18.78 9.03 -8.93
CA LYS A 94 -19.30 7.69 -9.23
C LYS A 94 -18.47 6.69 -8.46
N SER A 95 -19.04 6.14 -7.40
CA SER A 95 -18.49 4.95 -6.76
C SER A 95 -18.36 3.83 -7.79
N VAL A 96 -17.15 3.28 -7.91
CA VAL A 96 -16.81 2.22 -8.89
C VAL A 96 -17.54 0.90 -8.58
N TYR A 97 -18.06 0.75 -7.36
CA TYR A 97 -18.72 -0.46 -6.87
C TYR A 97 -20.25 -0.38 -6.95
N SER A 98 -20.88 -1.52 -7.24
CA SER A 98 -22.32 -1.68 -7.09
C SER A 98 -22.71 -1.63 -5.60
N VAL A 99 -23.94 -1.20 -5.29
CA VAL A 99 -24.47 -1.16 -3.90
C VAL A 99 -24.32 -2.50 -3.20
N PHE A 100 -24.57 -3.61 -3.91
CA PHE A 100 -24.36 -4.94 -3.36
C PHE A 100 -22.89 -5.20 -2.98
N GLN A 101 -21.95 -4.81 -3.84
CA GLN A 101 -20.52 -4.96 -3.56
C GLN A 101 -20.09 -4.09 -2.38
N MET A 102 -20.59 -2.87 -2.27
CA MET A 102 -20.33 -2.00 -1.11
C MET A 102 -20.80 -2.64 0.19
N ILE A 103 -22.01 -3.17 0.22
CA ILE A 103 -22.56 -3.86 1.41
C ILE A 103 -21.65 -5.02 1.77
N VAL A 104 -21.28 -5.86 0.80
CA VAL A 104 -20.38 -7.00 1.04
C VAL A 104 -19.01 -6.55 1.56
N ILE A 105 -18.39 -5.55 0.95
CA ILE A 105 -17.09 -5.02 1.37
C ILE A 105 -17.18 -4.47 2.79
N ALA A 106 -18.20 -3.66 3.10
CA ALA A 106 -18.41 -3.07 4.42
C ALA A 106 -18.59 -4.15 5.49
N TRP A 107 -19.42 -5.16 5.21
CA TRP A 107 -19.63 -6.28 6.13
C TRP A 107 -18.36 -7.09 6.36
N VAL A 108 -17.65 -7.46 5.30
CA VAL A 108 -16.41 -8.25 5.41
C VAL A 108 -15.33 -7.45 6.14
N ALA A 109 -15.10 -6.20 5.76
CA ALA A 109 -14.10 -5.34 6.39
C ALA A 109 -14.44 -5.05 7.86
N GLY A 110 -15.71 -4.79 8.17
CA GLY A 110 -16.19 -4.60 9.54
C GLY A 110 -16.01 -5.84 10.41
N CYS A 111 -16.38 -7.02 9.90
CA CYS A 111 -16.17 -8.29 10.61
C CYS A 111 -14.68 -8.58 10.83
N LEU A 112 -13.84 -8.40 9.82
CA LEU A 112 -12.38 -8.60 9.94
C LEU A 112 -11.76 -7.60 10.93
N GLY A 113 -12.12 -6.32 10.85
CA GLY A 113 -11.68 -5.29 11.79
C GLY A 113 -12.06 -5.63 13.22
N LEU A 114 -13.32 -6.02 13.46
CA LEU A 114 -13.80 -6.42 14.78
C LEU A 114 -13.03 -7.64 15.32
N LEU A 115 -12.85 -8.67 14.49
CA LEU A 115 -12.07 -9.86 14.87
C LEU A 115 -10.62 -9.51 15.20
N THR A 116 -9.99 -8.63 14.42
CA THR A 116 -8.63 -8.15 14.69
C THR A 116 -8.56 -7.41 16.01
N VAL A 117 -9.49 -6.49 16.29
CA VAL A 117 -9.53 -5.73 17.53
C VAL A 117 -9.75 -6.66 18.73
N VAL A 118 -10.79 -7.49 18.70
CA VAL A 118 -11.11 -8.42 19.80
C VAL A 118 -9.98 -9.41 20.03
N GLY A 119 -9.43 -10.01 18.96
CA GLY A 119 -8.34 -10.97 19.07
C GLY A 119 -7.08 -10.37 19.71
N ASN A 120 -6.69 -9.16 19.31
CA ASN A 120 -5.51 -8.51 19.87
C ASN A 120 -5.73 -8.00 21.30
N ILE A 121 -6.94 -7.53 21.64
CA ILE A 121 -7.31 -7.22 23.04
C ILE A 121 -7.17 -8.46 23.91
N LEU A 122 -7.68 -9.62 23.46
CA LEU A 122 -7.56 -10.87 24.22
C LEU A 122 -6.09 -11.26 24.48
N VAL A 123 -5.20 -11.07 23.50
CA VAL A 123 -3.76 -11.29 23.67
C VAL A 123 -3.18 -10.33 24.72
N MET A 124 -3.52 -9.04 24.63
CA MET A 124 -3.07 -8.02 25.59
C MET A 124 -3.57 -8.30 27.02
N VAL A 125 -4.84 -8.68 27.17
CA VAL A 125 -5.47 -9.02 28.46
C VAL A 125 -4.83 -10.28 29.04
N SER A 126 -4.65 -11.32 28.24
CA SER A 126 -4.01 -12.58 28.68
C SER A 126 -2.61 -12.34 29.25
N PHE A 127 -1.84 -11.45 28.61
CA PHE A 127 -0.51 -11.07 29.07
C PHE A 127 -0.52 -10.28 30.41
N LYS A 128 -1.58 -9.51 30.65
CA LYS A 128 -1.73 -8.73 31.90
C LYS A 128 -2.18 -9.58 33.07
N ILE A 129 -3.06 -10.56 32.84
CA ILE A 129 -3.61 -11.42 33.90
C ILE A 129 -2.59 -12.45 34.34
N ASP A 130 -1.93 -13.13 33.40
CA ASP A 130 -1.07 -14.26 33.72
C ASP A 130 0.42 -13.84 33.84
N LYS A 131 0.93 -13.86 35.07
CA LYS A 131 2.35 -13.60 35.36
C LYS A 131 3.27 -14.68 34.78
N GLN A 132 2.80 -15.92 34.62
CA GLN A 132 3.57 -17.00 34.00
C GLN A 132 3.77 -16.76 32.50
N LEU A 133 2.86 -16.03 31.85
CA LEU A 133 2.98 -15.62 30.45
C LEU A 133 3.92 -14.43 30.23
N GLN A 134 4.48 -13.79 31.27
CA GLN A 134 5.38 -12.64 31.12
C GLN A 134 6.82 -13.06 30.78
N THR A 135 6.95 -13.96 29.81
CA THR A 135 8.24 -14.37 29.25
C THR A 135 8.71 -13.37 28.21
N ILE A 136 10.02 -13.33 27.97
CA ILE A 136 10.65 -12.40 27.02
C ILE A 136 10.07 -12.55 25.61
N SER A 137 9.74 -13.78 25.20
CA SER A 137 9.12 -14.04 23.88
C SER A 137 7.73 -13.42 23.79
N ASN A 138 6.99 -13.39 24.90
CA ASN A 138 5.62 -12.89 24.93
C ASN A 138 5.56 -11.35 24.99
N TYR A 139 6.64 -10.66 25.42
CA TYR A 139 6.74 -9.20 25.28
C TYR A 139 6.73 -8.77 23.81
N PHE A 140 7.38 -9.51 22.91
CA PHE A 140 7.33 -9.22 21.47
C PHE A 140 5.94 -9.47 20.89
N LEU A 141 5.26 -10.55 21.31
CA LEU A 141 3.87 -10.82 20.93
C LEU A 141 2.92 -9.73 21.45
N PHE A 142 3.16 -9.21 22.65
CA PHE A 142 2.40 -8.08 23.18
C PHE A 142 2.59 -6.82 22.34
N SER A 143 3.83 -6.48 21.95
CA SER A 143 4.09 -5.33 21.06
C SER A 143 3.39 -5.48 19.71
N LEU A 144 3.37 -6.70 19.18
CA LEU A 144 2.71 -7.01 17.92
C LEU A 144 1.19 -6.84 18.03
N ALA A 145 0.60 -7.32 19.13
CA ALA A 145 -0.82 -7.13 19.41
C ALA A 145 -1.21 -5.66 19.54
N VAL A 146 -0.35 -4.82 20.13
CA VAL A 146 -0.57 -3.36 20.19
C VAL A 146 -0.59 -2.74 18.79
N ALA A 147 0.35 -3.09 17.91
CA ALA A 147 0.39 -2.59 16.55
C ALA A 147 -0.84 -3.04 15.74
N ASP A 148 -1.18 -4.33 15.79
CA ASP A 148 -2.32 -4.89 15.08
C ASP A 148 -3.66 -4.34 15.61
N PHE A 149 -3.75 -4.05 16.92
CA PHE A 149 -4.91 -3.37 17.51
C PHE A 149 -5.07 -1.95 16.95
N ILE A 150 -3.99 -1.16 16.85
CA ILE A 150 -4.03 0.19 16.27
C ILE A 150 -4.51 0.15 14.82
N ILE A 151 -3.98 -0.77 14.00
CA ILE A 151 -4.36 -0.88 12.59
C ILE A 151 -5.82 -1.38 12.45
N GLY A 152 -6.23 -2.35 13.28
CA GLY A 152 -7.60 -2.84 13.28
C GLY A 152 -8.63 -1.81 13.74
N LEU A 153 -8.25 -0.93 14.68
CA LEU A 153 -9.14 0.09 15.24
C LEU A 153 -9.25 1.33 14.35
N ILE A 154 -8.15 1.79 13.76
CA ILE A 154 -8.07 3.08 13.07
C ILE A 154 -7.94 2.89 11.56
N SER A 155 -6.94 2.14 11.11
CA SER A 155 -6.66 2.02 9.68
C SER A 155 -7.75 1.26 8.92
N MET A 156 -8.24 0.14 9.46
CA MET A 156 -9.27 -0.67 8.79
C MET A 156 -10.58 0.10 8.53
N PRO A 157 -11.15 0.83 9.52
CA PRO A 157 -12.34 1.66 9.26
C PRO A 157 -12.09 2.82 8.29
N LEU A 158 -10.98 3.56 8.45
CA LEU A 158 -10.67 4.70 7.57
C LEU A 158 -10.46 4.27 6.12
N PHE A 159 -9.73 3.17 5.92
CA PHE A 159 -9.53 2.58 4.61
C PHE A 159 -10.85 2.10 3.98
N THR A 160 -11.73 1.50 4.79
CA THR A 160 -13.07 1.07 4.33
C THR A 160 -13.90 2.27 3.87
N VAL A 161 -13.91 3.38 4.62
CA VAL A 161 -14.61 4.60 4.22
C VAL A 161 -14.06 5.15 2.91
N TYR A 162 -12.73 5.25 2.79
CA TYR A 162 -12.07 5.69 1.56
C TYR A 162 -12.45 4.83 0.35
N LEU A 163 -12.44 3.50 0.50
CA LEU A 163 -12.84 2.58 -0.57
C LEU A 163 -14.32 2.70 -0.96
N LEU A 164 -15.22 2.85 0.02
CA LEU A 164 -16.66 2.89 -0.24
C LEU A 164 -17.11 4.22 -0.84
N MET A 165 -16.54 5.33 -0.37
CA MET A 165 -16.84 6.67 -0.90
C MET A 165 -16.15 6.93 -2.24
N GLY A 166 -15.01 6.27 -2.51
CA GLY A 166 -14.21 6.53 -3.70
C GLY A 166 -13.54 7.90 -3.69
N HIS A 167 -13.48 8.55 -2.52
CA HIS A 167 -12.76 9.78 -2.26
C HIS A 167 -12.46 9.89 -0.76
N TRP A 168 -11.52 10.76 -0.39
CA TRP A 168 -11.17 11.06 0.99
C TRP A 168 -11.98 12.23 1.54
N PRO A 169 -12.81 12.06 2.60
CA PRO A 169 -13.67 13.12 3.12
C PRO A 169 -13.09 13.91 4.31
N PHE A 170 -12.01 13.42 4.93
CA PHE A 170 -11.53 13.93 6.24
C PHE A 170 -10.46 15.03 6.12
N GLY A 171 -10.19 15.51 4.91
CA GLY A 171 -9.18 16.54 4.65
C GLY A 171 -7.71 16.05 4.76
N PRO A 172 -6.75 16.90 4.35
CA PRO A 172 -5.36 16.50 4.18
C PRO A 172 -4.64 16.14 5.49
N THR A 173 -4.96 16.82 6.59
CA THR A 173 -4.31 16.58 7.89
C THR A 173 -4.62 15.19 8.46
N ILE A 174 -5.87 14.74 8.36
CA ILE A 174 -6.28 13.41 8.81
C ILE A 174 -5.73 12.35 7.85
N CYS A 175 -5.63 12.64 6.55
CA CYS A 175 -4.98 11.75 5.59
C CYS A 175 -3.51 11.51 5.97
N ASP A 176 -2.74 12.58 6.19
CA ASP A 176 -1.31 12.47 6.51
C ASP A 176 -1.10 11.78 7.86
N ALA A 177 -1.95 12.05 8.85
CA ALA A 177 -1.91 11.38 10.15
C ALA A 177 -2.25 9.89 10.07
N TRP A 178 -3.26 9.54 9.27
CA TRP A 178 -3.64 8.15 9.03
C TRP A 178 -2.52 7.38 8.32
N LEU A 179 -1.98 7.92 7.23
CA LEU A 179 -0.86 7.32 6.50
C LEU A 179 0.38 7.18 7.40
N ALA A 180 0.71 8.21 8.18
CA ALA A 180 1.83 8.16 9.11
C ALA A 180 1.67 7.06 10.17
N LEU A 181 0.48 6.92 10.74
CA LEU A 181 0.18 5.89 11.74
C LEU A 181 0.22 4.48 11.12
N ASP A 182 -0.40 4.30 9.96
CA ASP A 182 -0.55 3.01 9.30
C ASP A 182 0.81 2.43 8.87
N TYR A 183 1.65 3.26 8.26
CA TYR A 183 3.00 2.87 7.84
C TYR A 183 3.94 2.67 9.04
N LEU A 184 3.83 3.49 10.08
CA LEU A 184 4.60 3.33 11.30
C LEU A 184 4.26 2.01 12.00
N ALA A 185 2.98 1.72 12.21
CA ALA A 185 2.53 0.51 12.88
C ALA A 185 2.90 -0.74 12.08
N SER A 186 2.68 -0.70 10.76
CA SER A 186 3.06 -1.80 9.85
C SER A 186 4.57 -2.07 9.87
N ASN A 187 5.40 -1.03 9.79
CA ASN A 187 6.85 -1.17 9.86
C ASN A 187 7.32 -1.66 11.23
N ALA A 188 6.70 -1.19 12.32
CA ALA A 188 7.00 -1.66 13.67
C ALA A 188 6.66 -3.15 13.82
N SER A 189 5.55 -3.63 13.24
CA SER A 189 5.20 -5.05 13.21
C SER A 189 6.25 -5.89 12.47
N VAL A 190 6.71 -5.45 11.30
CA VAL A 190 7.77 -6.13 10.54
C VAL A 190 9.07 -6.21 11.33
N LEU A 191 9.51 -5.10 11.94
CA LEU A 191 10.72 -5.07 12.77
C LEU A 191 10.58 -5.97 14.02
N ASN A 192 9.41 -6.00 14.65
CA ASN A 192 9.16 -6.92 15.77
C ASN A 192 9.23 -8.39 15.33
N LEU A 193 8.71 -8.74 14.15
CA LEU A 193 8.81 -10.10 13.60
C LEU A 193 10.26 -10.48 13.27
N LEU A 194 11.05 -9.55 12.74
CA LEU A 194 12.50 -9.73 12.52
C LEU A 194 13.22 -9.99 13.84
N ILE A 195 12.94 -9.17 14.85
CA ILE A 195 13.51 -9.34 16.19
C ILE A 195 13.14 -10.70 16.78
N ILE A 196 11.88 -11.13 16.68
CA ILE A 196 11.44 -12.47 17.13
C ILE A 196 12.22 -13.56 16.40
N SER A 197 12.45 -13.41 15.10
CA SER A 197 13.16 -14.39 14.29
C SER A 197 14.64 -14.49 14.69
N PHE A 198 15.31 -13.35 14.90
CA PHE A 198 16.67 -13.33 15.43
C PHE A 198 16.77 -13.89 16.85
N ASP A 199 15.83 -13.52 17.73
CA ASP A 199 15.76 -14.02 19.11
C ASP A 199 15.61 -15.55 19.14
N ARG A 200 14.76 -16.10 18.26
CA ARG A 200 14.62 -17.55 18.08
C ARG A 200 15.89 -18.18 17.52
N TYR A 201 16.49 -17.58 16.49
CA TYR A 201 17.72 -18.08 15.89
C TYR A 201 18.86 -18.19 16.92
N PHE A 202 19.08 -17.15 17.73
CA PHE A 202 20.12 -17.17 18.77
C PHE A 202 19.77 -18.09 19.94
N SER A 203 18.49 -18.18 20.31
CA SER A 203 18.03 -19.12 21.35
C SER A 203 18.22 -20.58 20.93
N VAL A 204 18.00 -20.88 19.65
CA VAL A 204 18.32 -22.18 19.07
C VAL A 204 19.84 -22.30 19.04
N THR A 205 20.56 -21.60 18.18
CA THR A 205 22.01 -21.84 17.96
C THR A 205 22.88 -21.79 19.22
N ARG A 206 22.60 -20.91 20.20
CA ARG A 206 23.45 -20.69 21.39
C ARG A 206 22.66 -20.79 22.70
N PRO A 207 22.15 -21.97 23.07
CA PRO A 207 21.13 -22.10 24.12
C PRO A 207 21.63 -21.79 25.53
N LEU A 208 22.91 -22.02 25.83
CA LEU A 208 23.48 -21.79 27.17
C LEU A 208 23.91 -20.33 27.38
N THR A 209 24.56 -19.73 26.39
CA THR A 209 25.11 -18.36 26.51
C THR A 209 24.08 -17.29 26.20
N TYR A 210 23.23 -17.48 25.19
CA TYR A 210 22.23 -16.49 24.80
C TYR A 210 21.06 -16.46 25.79
N ARG A 211 20.54 -17.64 26.19
CA ARG A 211 19.39 -17.73 27.11
C ARG A 211 19.70 -17.13 28.49
N ALA A 212 20.93 -17.28 28.98
CA ALA A 212 21.37 -16.68 30.24
C ALA A 212 21.48 -15.15 30.20
N ARG A 213 21.71 -14.57 29.01
CA ARG A 213 21.85 -13.11 28.81
C ARG A 213 20.55 -12.41 28.39
N ARG A 214 19.47 -13.17 28.21
CA ARG A 214 18.17 -12.68 27.77
C ARG A 214 17.45 -12.07 28.97
N THR A 215 17.15 -10.77 28.93
CA THR A 215 16.43 -10.06 29.99
C THR A 215 15.23 -9.30 29.43
N THR A 216 14.19 -9.11 30.25
CA THR A 216 12.99 -8.35 29.89
C THR A 216 13.32 -6.90 29.53
N ARG A 217 14.26 -6.27 30.24
CA ARG A 217 14.75 -4.92 29.94
C ARG A 217 15.35 -4.81 28.54
N ARG A 218 16.14 -5.80 28.11
CA ARG A 218 16.71 -5.82 26.74
C ARG A 218 15.63 -5.97 25.68
N ALA A 219 14.65 -6.85 25.90
CA ALA A 219 13.53 -6.98 24.97
C ALA A 219 12.68 -5.71 24.88
N ALA A 220 12.42 -5.04 26.01
CA ALA A 220 11.75 -3.74 26.00
C ALA A 220 12.55 -2.70 25.18
N VAL A 221 13.88 -2.63 25.36
CA VAL A 221 14.74 -1.76 24.54
C VAL A 221 14.68 -2.11 23.05
N MET A 222 14.69 -3.39 22.70
CA MET A 222 14.56 -3.84 21.30
C MET A 222 13.21 -3.43 20.70
N ILE A 223 12.11 -3.62 21.44
CA ILE A 223 10.77 -3.18 21.03
C ILE A 223 10.75 -1.66 20.85
N SER A 224 11.19 -0.90 21.86
CA SER A 224 11.24 0.56 21.79
C SER A 224 12.10 1.04 20.62
N SER A 225 13.21 0.35 20.31
CA SER A 225 14.03 0.67 19.13
C SER A 225 13.30 0.40 17.82
N ALA A 226 12.50 -0.67 17.72
CA ALA A 226 11.70 -0.95 16.54
C ALA A 226 10.66 0.15 16.30
N TRP A 227 9.93 0.56 17.34
CA TRP A 227 8.99 1.69 17.26
C TRP A 227 9.68 3.01 16.95
N GLY A 228 10.84 3.27 17.58
CA GLY A 228 11.64 4.47 17.34
C GLY A 228 12.16 4.56 15.91
N ILE A 229 12.66 3.46 15.34
CA ILE A 229 13.08 3.40 13.94
C ILE A 229 11.89 3.66 13.01
N SER A 230 10.73 3.04 13.27
CA SER A 230 9.51 3.31 12.49
C SER A 230 9.06 4.77 12.57
N LEU A 231 9.12 5.36 13.77
CA LEU A 231 8.78 6.76 14.02
C LEU A 231 9.69 7.74 13.27
N ILE A 232 10.97 7.41 13.11
CA ILE A 232 11.93 8.26 12.39
C ILE A 232 11.79 8.06 10.87
N LEU A 233 11.49 6.85 10.44
CA LEU A 233 11.50 6.47 9.02
C LEU A 233 10.25 6.91 8.26
N TRP A 234 9.08 6.96 8.90
CA TRP A 234 7.81 7.20 8.20
C TRP A 234 7.21 8.59 8.47
N PRO A 235 6.74 8.93 9.69
CA PRO A 235 6.08 10.22 9.92
C PRO A 235 6.87 11.46 9.45
N PRO A 236 8.17 11.62 9.76
CA PRO A 236 8.92 12.81 9.36
C PRO A 236 8.95 12.98 7.85
N TRP A 237 9.11 11.89 7.10
CA TRP A 237 9.13 11.93 5.65
C TRP A 237 7.75 12.22 5.06
N ILE A 238 6.68 11.65 5.63
CA ILE A 238 5.30 11.92 5.19
C ILE A 238 4.95 13.39 5.39
N TYR A 239 5.29 13.98 6.55
CA TYR A 239 4.99 15.38 6.83
C TYR A 239 5.95 16.37 6.16
N ALA A 240 7.23 16.04 6.03
CA ALA A 240 8.23 16.97 5.49
C ALA A 240 8.23 17.03 3.96
N TRP A 241 7.87 15.94 3.27
CA TRP A 241 7.99 15.86 1.81
C TRP A 241 7.22 16.94 1.04
N PRO A 242 5.98 17.31 1.41
CA PRO A 242 5.27 18.41 0.75
C PRO A 242 6.03 19.75 0.84
N TYR A 243 6.79 19.99 1.91
CA TYR A 243 7.61 21.19 2.05
C TYR A 243 8.88 21.14 1.17
N ILE A 244 9.43 19.94 0.94
CA ILE A 244 10.62 19.74 0.10
C ILE A 244 10.28 19.95 -1.38
N GLU A 245 9.11 19.49 -1.84
CA GLU A 245 8.66 19.68 -3.22
C GLU A 245 8.04 21.05 -3.49
N GLY A 246 7.95 21.93 -2.48
CA GLY A 246 7.41 23.28 -2.61
C GLY A 246 5.89 23.37 -2.61
N GLY A 247 5.19 22.30 -2.23
CA GLY A 247 3.74 22.24 -2.10
C GLY A 247 3.17 20.82 -2.04
N ARG A 248 1.93 20.71 -1.58
CA ARG A 248 1.16 19.45 -1.63
C ARG A 248 0.62 19.25 -3.05
N THR A 249 1.05 18.18 -3.72
CA THR A 249 0.55 17.80 -5.06
C THR A 249 -0.64 16.84 -5.01
N VAL A 250 -0.95 16.29 -3.83
CA VAL A 250 -2.08 15.38 -3.59
C VAL A 250 -3.41 16.16 -3.59
N PRO A 251 -4.38 15.82 -4.46
CA PRO A 251 -5.70 16.45 -4.47
C PRO A 251 -6.47 16.28 -3.15
N ASP A 252 -7.35 17.22 -2.80
CA ASP A 252 -8.10 17.20 -1.54
C ASP A 252 -9.04 16.00 -1.36
N HIS A 253 -9.45 15.39 -2.47
CA HIS A 253 -10.36 14.24 -2.52
C HIS A 253 -9.62 12.90 -2.60
N GLU A 254 -8.29 12.88 -2.58
CA GLU A 254 -7.46 11.68 -2.66
C GLU A 254 -6.58 11.58 -1.40
N CYS A 255 -6.22 10.35 -1.03
CA CYS A 255 -5.31 10.14 0.09
C CYS A 255 -4.25 9.10 -0.25
N TYR A 256 -3.05 9.59 -0.58
CA TYR A 256 -1.88 8.76 -0.87
C TYR A 256 -0.59 9.50 -0.50
N ILE A 257 0.51 8.74 -0.39
CA ILE A 257 1.82 9.31 -0.08
C ILE A 257 2.43 9.96 -1.33
N GLN A 258 2.70 11.26 -1.23
CA GLN A 258 3.21 12.10 -2.33
C GLN A 258 4.48 11.53 -2.98
N PHE A 259 5.52 11.22 -2.19
CA PHE A 259 6.82 10.77 -2.70
C PHE A 259 6.79 9.43 -3.45
N ILE A 260 5.77 8.59 -3.20
CA ILE A 260 5.61 7.28 -3.84
C ILE A 260 5.05 7.43 -5.27
N VAL A 261 4.38 8.54 -5.56
CA VAL A 261 3.79 8.79 -6.88
C VAL A 261 4.68 9.72 -7.72
N THR A 262 5.33 10.70 -7.07
CA THR A 262 6.15 11.68 -7.80
C THR A 262 7.47 11.11 -8.30
N ASN A 263 8.08 10.15 -7.59
CA ASN A 263 9.41 9.65 -7.92
C ASN A 263 9.50 8.13 -7.93
N GLN A 264 9.48 7.55 -9.13
CA GLN A 264 9.62 6.10 -9.33
C GLN A 264 10.84 5.48 -8.65
N TRP A 265 11.98 6.19 -8.58
CA TRP A 265 13.19 5.69 -7.91
C TRP A 265 13.01 5.57 -6.40
N VAL A 266 12.31 6.52 -5.78
CA VAL A 266 11.98 6.49 -4.35
C VAL A 266 11.00 5.35 -4.08
N THR A 267 10.02 5.13 -4.96
CA THR A 267 9.06 4.03 -4.85
C THR A 267 9.72 2.67 -4.92
N PHE A 268 10.60 2.45 -5.90
CA PHE A 268 11.36 1.19 -5.99
C PHE A 268 12.31 1.03 -4.79
N GLY A 269 13.03 2.09 -4.40
CA GLY A 269 13.93 2.06 -3.24
C GLY A 269 13.21 1.73 -1.94
N THR A 270 12.07 2.36 -1.68
CA THR A 270 11.26 2.12 -0.48
C THR A 270 10.60 0.75 -0.51
N ALA A 271 10.11 0.27 -1.65
CA ALA A 271 9.59 -1.09 -1.78
C ALA A 271 10.68 -2.14 -1.47
N ILE A 272 11.88 -1.98 -2.04
CA ILE A 272 13.01 -2.87 -1.78
C ILE A 272 13.38 -2.85 -0.30
N ALA A 273 13.58 -1.67 0.28
CA ALA A 273 14.02 -1.52 1.66
C ALA A 273 12.95 -1.96 2.68
N ALA A 274 11.69 -1.62 2.47
CA ALA A 274 10.62 -1.87 3.43
C ALA A 274 9.99 -3.26 3.31
N PHE A 275 10.03 -3.89 2.13
CA PHE A 275 9.39 -5.20 1.90
C PHE A 275 10.41 -6.30 1.60
N TYR A 276 11.21 -6.15 0.54
CA TYR A 276 12.06 -7.24 0.05
C TYR A 276 13.22 -7.56 1.01
N VAL A 277 13.86 -6.54 1.58
CA VAL A 277 14.95 -6.73 2.56
C VAL A 277 14.45 -7.44 3.82
N PRO A 278 13.39 -6.98 4.51
CA PRO A 278 12.83 -7.71 5.66
C PRO A 278 12.39 -9.14 5.33
N VAL A 279 11.70 -9.34 4.21
CA VAL A 279 11.22 -10.67 3.80
C VAL A 279 12.39 -11.62 3.53
N SER A 280 13.41 -11.17 2.79
CA SER A 280 14.58 -12.02 2.51
C SER A 280 15.34 -12.39 3.79
N ILE A 281 15.54 -11.45 4.72
CA ILE A 281 16.15 -11.72 6.03
C ILE A 281 15.32 -12.74 6.80
N MET A 282 13.99 -12.56 6.86
CA MET A 282 13.10 -13.51 7.51
C MET A 282 13.24 -14.91 6.91
N LEU A 283 13.18 -15.05 5.58
CA LEU A 283 13.29 -16.34 4.88
C LEU A 283 14.61 -17.04 5.21
N VAL A 284 15.73 -16.31 5.17
CA VAL A 284 17.05 -16.86 5.51
C VAL A 284 17.10 -17.31 6.97
N LEU A 285 16.60 -16.50 7.90
CA LEU A 285 16.56 -16.86 9.32
C LEU A 285 15.67 -18.07 9.58
N TYR A 286 14.49 -18.14 8.96
CA TYR A 286 13.61 -19.30 9.09
C TYR A 286 14.26 -20.57 8.55
N TRP A 287 14.90 -20.47 7.38
CA TRP A 287 15.64 -21.58 6.81
C TRP A 287 16.74 -22.08 7.76
N GLN A 288 17.53 -21.17 8.33
CA GLN A 288 18.57 -21.52 9.30
C GLN A 288 17.99 -22.13 10.59
N ILE A 289 16.89 -21.58 11.11
CA ILE A 289 16.19 -22.12 12.29
C ILE A 289 15.70 -23.54 12.00
N TRP A 290 15.13 -23.78 10.82
CA TRP A 290 14.66 -25.10 10.40
C TRP A 290 15.80 -26.11 10.38
N GLN A 291 16.93 -25.76 9.74
CA GLN A 291 18.10 -26.62 9.68
C GLN A 291 18.66 -26.97 11.06
N GLU A 292 18.79 -25.98 11.95
CA GLU A 292 19.30 -26.19 13.31
C GLU A 292 18.36 -27.02 14.19
N THR A 293 17.04 -26.87 14.00
CA THR A 293 16.03 -27.64 14.72
C THR A 293 16.09 -29.12 14.30
N GLU A 294 16.17 -29.39 13.00
CA GLU A 294 16.33 -30.75 12.44
C GLU A 294 17.63 -31.41 12.90
N LYS A 295 18.74 -30.66 12.94
CA LYS A 295 20.02 -31.16 13.46
C LYS A 295 19.89 -31.61 14.91
N ARG A 296 19.29 -30.78 15.77
CA ARG A 296 19.10 -31.11 17.19
C ARG A 296 18.17 -32.28 17.44
N GLN A 297 17.11 -32.42 16.64
CA GLN A 297 16.22 -33.57 16.74
C GLN A 297 16.96 -34.88 16.43
N ARG A 298 17.85 -34.87 15.43
CA ARG A 298 18.71 -36.02 15.11
C ARG A 298 19.74 -36.31 16.21
N ASP A 299 20.40 -35.30 16.76
CA ASP A 299 21.37 -35.50 17.84
C ASP A 299 20.69 -36.08 19.10
N LEU A 300 19.49 -35.59 19.45
CA LEU A 300 18.74 -36.09 20.61
C LEU A 300 18.27 -37.54 20.42
N SER A 301 17.82 -37.92 19.23
CA SER A 301 17.39 -39.29 18.94
C SER A 301 18.57 -40.28 18.99
N GLN A 302 19.76 -39.87 18.54
CA GLN A 302 20.99 -40.67 18.66
C GLN A 302 21.40 -40.88 20.12
N LEU A 303 21.34 -39.83 20.97
CA LEU A 303 21.64 -39.95 22.40
C LEU A 303 20.66 -40.88 23.12
N GLN A 304 19.37 -40.83 22.77
CA GLN A 304 18.35 -41.73 23.31
C GLN A 304 18.59 -43.18 22.86
N ALA A 305 18.96 -43.40 21.60
CA ALA A 305 19.31 -44.73 21.07
C ALA A 305 20.54 -45.31 21.78
N GLY A 306 21.63 -44.54 21.89
CA GLY A 306 22.85 -44.98 22.59
C GLY A 306 22.63 -45.29 24.07
N LYS A 307 21.75 -44.53 24.75
CA LYS A 307 21.36 -44.82 26.14
C LYS A 307 20.58 -46.14 26.27
N LYS A 308 19.69 -46.43 25.32
CA LYS A 308 18.89 -47.67 25.28
C LYS A 308 19.80 -48.90 25.06
N ASP A 309 20.78 -48.79 24.16
CA ASP A 309 21.74 -49.86 23.89
C ASP A 309 22.66 -50.12 25.08
N SER A 310 23.14 -49.06 25.74
CA SER A 310 23.96 -49.15 26.95
C SER A 310 23.20 -49.84 28.09
N SER A 311 21.93 -49.49 28.29
CA SER A 311 21.07 -50.12 29.30
C SER A 311 20.82 -51.60 29.01
N ARG A 312 20.60 -51.98 27.74
CA ARG A 312 20.44 -53.39 27.33
C ARG A 312 21.68 -54.22 27.61
N ARG A 313 22.87 -53.68 27.33
CA ARG A 313 24.15 -54.36 27.57
C ARG A 313 24.45 -54.57 29.04
N SER A 314 24.07 -53.61 29.90
CA SER A 314 24.23 -53.74 31.36
C SER A 314 23.30 -54.80 31.98
N ASN A 315 22.12 -55.02 31.40
CA ASN A 315 21.14 -55.98 31.92
C ASN A 315 21.39 -57.44 31.46
N SER A 316 22.39 -57.64 30.59
CA SER A 316 22.76 -58.94 30.02
C SER A 316 24.04 -59.53 30.66
N ARG A 317 24.62 -58.85 31.65
CA ARG A 317 25.72 -59.32 32.50
C ARG A 317 25.18 -59.61 33.89
#